data_AF-A0A2V8T0T3-F1
#
_entry.id   AF-A0A2V8T0T3-F1
#
_cell.length_a   1.000
_cell.length_b   1.000
_cell.length_c   1.000
_cell.angle_alpha   90.00
_cell.angle_beta   90.00
_cell.angle_gamma   90.00
#
_symmetry.space_group_name_H-M   'P 1'
#
loop_
_entity.id
_entity.type
_entity.pdbx_description
1 polymer ?
#
loop_
_entity_poly.entity_id
_entity_poly.type
_entity_poly.pdbx_seq_one_letter_code
_entity_poly.pdbx_strand_id
1 'polypeptide(L)'
;MIEMVDKTPPELDQFQRRALIVGVAGVAVCALGAFFNLDQFFRSYLLGYVFWAGIALGCLAILMLQHMSGGAWGLVIRRLLEAATRTFPLLAVLFLPIAFGVRSIYIWAQPINANAPEALKHALAHKAPYLNVPFFLGRAAFYFAAWILMAYFLNKWSLEQDRTKHRPITTKLQGLSAPGLVLYGLTVTFASIDWLMSLEPQWFSTIYGILVMGGQGLSAMAFIIAVAVLLTRYKPLSDVIKPSHMHDLGKLMLAFLMLWAYFSFSQFLIIWSGNLPEEIPWYVRRLQSSWKWVGLALVVLQFALPFVMLLSRDLKRNARTLVVV
;
A
#
# COMPACT_ATOMS: atom_id res chain seq x y z
N MET A 1 21.08 -32.87 -12.58
CA MET A 1 20.58 -31.54 -13.01
C MET A 1 19.66 -30.92 -11.94
N ILE A 2 19.97 -31.09 -10.64
CA ILE A 2 19.11 -30.70 -9.50
C ILE A 2 19.81 -29.65 -8.61
N GLU A 3 21.06 -29.30 -8.88
CA GLU A 3 21.86 -28.37 -8.04
C GLU A 3 21.71 -26.87 -8.37
N MET A 4 20.93 -26.48 -9.39
CA MET A 4 20.75 -25.06 -9.73
C MET A 4 19.62 -24.35 -8.97
N VAL A 5 18.97 -24.98 -7.99
CA VAL A 5 17.68 -24.49 -7.46
C VAL A 5 17.80 -23.45 -6.34
N ASP A 6 18.96 -23.29 -5.69
CA ASP A 6 19.06 -22.47 -4.47
C ASP A 6 19.94 -21.21 -4.57
N LYS A 7 20.46 -20.85 -5.74
CA LYS A 7 21.18 -19.57 -5.90
C LYS A 7 20.26 -18.53 -6.53
N THR A 8 20.06 -17.42 -5.80
CA THR A 8 19.50 -16.18 -6.33
C THR A 8 20.25 -15.83 -7.62
N PRO A 9 19.56 -15.54 -8.74
CA PRO A 9 20.21 -15.02 -9.93
C PRO A 9 21.16 -13.85 -9.56
N PRO A 10 22.42 -13.85 -10.01
CA PRO A 10 23.41 -12.85 -9.60
C PRO A 10 22.99 -11.41 -9.90
N GLU A 11 22.09 -11.21 -10.86
CA GLU A 11 21.49 -9.92 -11.19
C GLU A 11 20.59 -9.41 -10.07
N LEU A 12 19.82 -10.28 -9.40
CA LEU A 12 18.98 -9.91 -8.26
C LEU A 12 19.83 -9.49 -7.06
N ASP A 13 20.96 -10.14 -6.81
CA ASP A 13 21.90 -9.74 -5.75
C ASP A 13 22.47 -8.34 -6.01
N GLN A 14 22.75 -8.01 -7.28
CA GLN A 14 23.18 -6.67 -7.67
C GLN A 14 22.06 -5.64 -7.48
N PHE A 15 20.81 -5.96 -7.87
CA PHE A 15 19.66 -5.09 -7.63
C PHE A 15 19.46 -4.85 -6.14
N GLN A 16 19.50 -5.91 -5.32
CA GLN A 16 19.37 -5.81 -3.87
C GLN A 16 20.45 -4.91 -3.28
N ARG A 17 21.72 -5.13 -3.64
CA ARG A 17 22.83 -4.31 -3.15
C ARG A 17 22.69 -2.84 -3.53
N ARG A 18 22.35 -2.55 -4.79
CA ARG A 18 22.14 -1.17 -5.27
C ARG A 18 20.96 -0.51 -4.56
N ALA A 19 19.84 -1.22 -4.42
CA ALA A 19 18.67 -0.73 -3.72
C ALA A 19 18.97 -0.47 -2.24
N LEU A 20 19.76 -1.33 -1.58
CA LEU A 20 20.19 -1.13 -0.20
C LEU A 20 21.08 0.11 -0.06
N ILE A 21 22.05 0.30 -0.95
CA ILE A 21 22.92 1.49 -0.94
C ILE A 21 22.07 2.76 -1.10
N VAL A 22 21.17 2.80 -2.09
CA VAL A 22 20.27 3.94 -2.32
C VAL A 22 19.34 4.15 -1.12
N GLY A 23 18.81 3.08 -0.54
CA GLY A 23 17.95 3.13 0.64
C GLY A 23 18.67 3.69 1.87
N VAL A 24 19.87 3.21 2.17
CA VAL A 24 20.70 3.70 3.29
C VAL A 24 21.10 5.16 3.07
N ALA A 25 21.53 5.52 1.87
CA ALA A 25 21.83 6.91 1.53
C ALA A 25 20.58 7.81 1.68
N GLY A 26 19.42 7.34 1.22
CA GLY A 26 18.14 8.03 1.37
C GLY A 26 17.73 8.22 2.83
N VAL A 27 17.91 7.19 3.67
CA VAL A 27 17.67 7.28 5.13
C VAL A 27 18.63 8.29 5.78
N ALA A 28 19.91 8.29 5.39
CA ALA A 28 20.88 9.24 5.91
C ALA A 28 20.52 10.69 5.54
N VAL A 29 20.14 10.95 4.28
CA VAL A 29 19.67 12.27 3.84
C VAL A 29 18.38 12.68 4.56
N CYS A 30 17.45 11.74 4.74
CA CYS A 30 16.22 11.98 5.49
C CYS A 30 16.52 12.33 6.96
N ALA A 31 17.45 11.62 7.61
CA ALA A 31 17.90 11.90 8.97
C ALA A 31 18.60 13.26 9.08
N LEU A 32 19.39 13.67 8.07
CA LEU A 32 19.96 15.02 8.00
C LEU A 32 18.83 16.09 7.98
N GLY A 33 17.75 15.83 7.24
CA GLY A 33 16.57 16.70 7.23
C GLY A 33 15.93 16.94 8.60
N ALA A 34 15.99 15.94 9.50
CA ALA A 34 15.45 16.06 10.86
C ALA A 34 16.18 17.13 11.71
N PHE A 35 17.46 17.39 11.44
CA PHE A 35 18.22 18.43 12.14
C PHE A 35 17.83 19.85 11.71
N PHE A 36 17.25 20.01 10.51
CA PHE A 36 16.81 21.32 10.01
C PHE A 36 15.36 21.62 10.40
N ASN A 37 14.46 20.65 10.26
CA ASN A 37 13.06 20.81 10.61
C ASN A 37 12.42 19.46 10.96
N LEU A 38 12.25 19.21 12.26
CA LEU A 38 11.75 17.95 12.79
C LEU A 38 10.30 17.67 12.37
N ASP A 39 9.44 18.68 12.35
CA ASP A 39 8.03 18.51 11.96
C ASP A 39 7.91 18.16 10.47
N GLN A 40 8.69 18.85 9.61
CA GLN A 40 8.71 18.56 8.18
C GLN A 40 9.28 17.16 7.90
N PHE A 41 10.30 16.73 8.66
CA PHE A 41 10.82 15.37 8.59
C PHE A 41 9.71 14.36 8.85
N PHE A 42 8.99 14.47 9.96
CA PHE A 42 7.96 13.49 10.31
C PHE A 42 6.78 13.46 9.33
N ARG A 43 6.33 14.62 8.83
CA ARG A 43 5.29 14.70 7.78
C ARG A 43 5.72 14.00 6.49
N SER A 44 6.95 14.24 6.06
CA SER A 44 7.51 13.64 4.84
C SER A 44 7.78 12.15 5.03
N TYR A 45 8.25 11.75 6.21
CA TYR A 45 8.51 10.36 6.58
C TYR A 45 7.22 9.54 6.57
N LEU A 46 6.15 10.05 7.18
CA LEU A 46 4.84 9.38 7.20
C LEU A 46 4.32 9.14 5.77
N LEU A 47 4.41 10.14 4.89
CA LEU A 47 4.00 10.02 3.50
C LEU A 47 4.77 8.89 2.78
N GLY A 48 6.11 8.90 2.87
CA GLY A 48 6.94 7.87 2.25
C GLY A 48 6.70 6.49 2.85
N TYR A 49 6.56 6.41 4.16
CA TYR A 49 6.28 5.18 4.88
C TYR A 49 4.94 4.56 4.43
N VAL A 50 3.86 5.35 4.40
CA VAL A 50 2.52 4.89 3.99
C VAL A 50 2.52 4.41 2.54
N PHE A 51 3.27 5.08 1.66
CA PHE A 51 3.41 4.65 0.26
C PHE A 51 4.02 3.25 0.15
N TRP A 52 5.18 3.02 0.77
CA TRP A 52 5.86 1.73 0.72
C TRP A 52 5.12 0.63 1.49
N ALA A 53 4.56 0.95 2.66
CA ALA A 53 3.70 0.03 3.40
C ALA A 53 2.46 -0.34 2.57
N GLY A 54 1.89 0.64 1.86
CA GLY A 54 0.74 0.44 0.99
C GLY A 54 1.00 -0.52 -0.17
N ILE A 55 2.17 -0.46 -0.81
CA ILE A 55 2.57 -1.43 -1.85
C ILE A 55 2.64 -2.85 -1.26
N ALA A 56 3.28 -3.03 -0.10
CA ALA A 56 3.41 -4.35 0.52
C ALA A 56 2.05 -4.92 0.95
N LEU A 57 1.18 -4.08 1.52
CA LEU A 57 -0.19 -4.42 1.89
C LEU A 57 -1.06 -4.78 0.68
N GLY A 58 -0.97 -3.99 -0.41
CA GLY A 58 -1.65 -4.31 -1.66
C GLY A 58 -1.15 -5.63 -2.26
N CYS A 59 0.15 -5.91 -2.18
CA CYS A 59 0.72 -7.20 -2.62
C CYS A 59 0.19 -8.37 -1.78
N LEU A 60 0.06 -8.19 -0.46
CA LEU A 60 -0.52 -9.21 0.43
C LEU A 60 -1.98 -9.51 0.05
N ALA A 61 -2.79 -8.47 -0.19
CA ALA A 61 -4.18 -8.63 -0.61
C ALA A 61 -4.29 -9.33 -1.96
N ILE A 62 -3.51 -8.92 -2.96
CA ILE A 62 -3.49 -9.54 -4.30
C ILE A 62 -3.01 -11.00 -4.22
N LEU A 63 -2.02 -11.30 -3.36
CA LEU A 63 -1.55 -12.67 -3.14
C LEU A 63 -2.66 -13.57 -2.57
N MET A 64 -3.37 -13.10 -1.54
CA MET A 64 -4.48 -13.85 -0.96
C MET A 64 -5.64 -14.01 -1.96
N LEU A 65 -5.97 -12.95 -2.71
CA LEU A 65 -6.95 -13.01 -3.79
C LEU A 65 -6.57 -14.06 -4.83
N GLN A 66 -5.30 -14.11 -5.23
CA GLN A 66 -4.79 -15.10 -6.19
C GLN A 66 -4.93 -16.54 -5.68
N HIS A 67 -4.67 -16.79 -4.40
CA HIS A 67 -4.85 -18.12 -3.83
C HIS A 67 -6.32 -18.56 -3.85
N MET A 68 -7.26 -17.62 -3.70
CA MET A 68 -8.71 -17.89 -3.77
C MET A 68 -9.22 -18.03 -5.20
N SER A 69 -8.86 -17.11 -6.10
CA SER A 69 -9.36 -17.10 -7.48
C SER A 69 -8.63 -18.08 -8.40
N GLY A 70 -7.38 -18.43 -8.06
CA GLY A 70 -6.46 -19.08 -8.97
C GLY A 70 -6.12 -18.18 -10.16
N GLY A 71 -6.02 -18.78 -11.35
CA GLY A 71 -5.73 -18.08 -12.60
C GLY A 71 -4.24 -17.99 -12.93
N ALA A 72 -3.91 -18.13 -14.22
CA ALA A 72 -2.54 -18.09 -14.71
C ALA A 72 -1.87 -16.72 -14.53
N TRP A 73 -2.65 -15.62 -14.57
CA TRP A 73 -2.17 -14.25 -14.36
C TRP A 73 -1.41 -14.08 -13.05
N GLY A 74 -1.91 -14.69 -11.98
CA GLY A 74 -1.34 -14.54 -10.66
C GLY A 74 -0.19 -15.50 -10.38
N LEU A 75 -0.13 -16.64 -11.08
CA LEU A 75 0.99 -17.59 -10.96
C LEU A 75 2.30 -16.95 -11.42
N VAL A 76 2.28 -16.15 -12.49
CA VAL A 76 3.51 -15.53 -13.03
C VAL A 76 4.06 -14.40 -12.17
N ILE A 77 3.24 -13.80 -11.30
CA ILE A 77 3.65 -12.75 -10.37
C ILE A 77 3.69 -13.21 -8.91
N ARG A 78 3.29 -14.45 -8.60
CA ARG A 78 3.17 -14.96 -7.23
C ARG A 78 4.44 -14.76 -6.41
N ARG A 79 5.60 -15.13 -6.97
CA ARG A 79 6.90 -15.00 -6.30
C ARG A 79 7.29 -13.53 -6.05
N LEU A 80 6.85 -12.61 -6.91
CA LEU A 80 7.06 -11.17 -6.73
C LEU A 80 6.17 -10.62 -5.61
N LEU A 81 4.90 -11.03 -5.58
CA LEU A 81 3.98 -10.67 -4.50
C LEU A 81 4.49 -11.20 -3.15
N GLU A 82 4.88 -12.47 -3.09
CA GLU A 82 5.51 -13.09 -1.92
C GLU A 82 6.77 -12.36 -1.46
N ALA A 83 7.67 -11.99 -2.39
CA ALA A 83 8.84 -11.18 -2.08
C ALA A 83 8.47 -9.82 -1.47
N ALA A 84 7.46 -9.14 -2.01
CA ALA A 84 6.97 -7.88 -1.44
C ALA A 84 6.39 -8.08 -0.03
N THR A 85 5.63 -9.15 0.22
CA THR A 85 5.10 -9.42 1.58
C THR A 85 6.20 -9.73 2.61
N ARG A 86 7.36 -10.24 2.18
CA ARG A 86 8.49 -10.50 3.09
C ARG A 86 9.18 -9.24 3.61
N THR A 87 8.78 -8.04 3.16
CA THR A 87 9.30 -6.77 3.68
C THR A 87 8.56 -6.29 4.93
N PHE A 88 7.48 -6.93 5.39
CA PHE A 88 6.76 -6.49 6.59
C PHE A 88 7.63 -6.36 7.85
N PRO A 89 8.59 -7.25 8.16
CA PRO A 89 9.49 -7.06 9.29
C PRO A 89 10.32 -5.78 9.17
N LEU A 90 10.81 -5.46 7.97
CA LEU A 90 11.51 -4.21 7.71
C LEU A 90 10.58 -3.00 7.89
N LEU A 91 9.34 -3.08 7.40
CA LEU A 91 8.34 -2.02 7.59
C LEU A 91 7.99 -1.82 9.07
N ALA A 92 7.97 -2.88 9.88
CA ALA A 92 7.79 -2.77 11.33
C ALA A 92 8.93 -1.99 11.99
N VAL A 93 10.17 -2.23 11.57
CA VAL A 93 11.34 -1.46 12.04
C VAL A 93 11.26 0.00 11.54
N LEU A 94 10.90 0.22 10.29
CA LEU A 94 10.71 1.55 9.71
C LEU A 94 9.46 2.28 10.26
N PHE A 95 8.64 1.63 11.08
CA PHE A 95 7.58 2.33 11.82
C PHE A 95 8.10 3.02 13.08
N LEU A 96 9.30 2.67 13.57
CA LEU A 96 9.85 3.20 14.81
C LEU A 96 9.94 4.74 14.83
N PRO A 97 10.40 5.43 13.77
CA PRO A 97 10.38 6.90 13.77
C PRO A 97 8.97 7.46 13.95
N ILE A 98 7.94 6.84 13.37
CA ILE A 98 6.54 7.26 13.57
C ILE A 98 6.12 7.00 15.02
N ALA A 99 6.49 5.85 15.60
CA ALA A 99 6.18 5.49 16.98
C ALA A 99 6.82 6.44 18.01
N PHE A 100 8.05 6.90 17.77
CA PHE A 100 8.70 7.91 18.61
C PHE A 100 8.20 9.33 18.32
N GLY A 101 7.84 9.61 17.07
CA GLY A 101 7.36 10.91 16.59
C GLY A 101 5.86 11.16 16.76
N VAL A 102 5.12 10.30 17.47
CA VAL A 102 3.65 10.40 17.59
C VAL A 102 3.20 11.80 18.01
N ARG A 103 3.88 12.43 18.98
CA ARG A 103 3.55 13.79 19.44
C ARG A 103 3.86 14.88 18.42
N SER A 104 4.82 14.69 17.53
CA SER A 104 5.14 15.63 16.45
C SER A 104 4.19 15.48 15.26
N ILE A 105 3.69 14.26 15.03
CA ILE A 105 2.83 13.95 13.88
C ILE A 105 1.37 14.28 14.19
N TYR A 106 0.89 13.89 15.38
CA TYR A 106 -0.53 13.86 15.68
C TYR A 106 -0.91 14.85 16.77
N ILE A 107 -1.81 15.77 16.43
CA ILE A 107 -2.30 16.79 17.37
C ILE A 107 -3.03 16.20 18.58
N TRP A 108 -3.64 15.02 18.44
CA TRP A 108 -4.32 14.32 19.54
C TRP A 108 -3.34 13.77 20.61
N ALA A 109 -2.05 13.68 20.29
CA ALA A 109 -1.01 13.26 21.23
C ALA A 109 -0.31 14.45 21.91
N GLN A 110 -0.63 15.69 21.53
CA GLN A 110 -0.08 16.90 22.09
C GLN A 110 -0.94 17.41 23.25
N PRO A 111 -0.38 18.19 24.19
CA PRO A 111 -1.17 18.91 25.17
C PRO A 111 -2.22 19.80 24.48
N ILE A 112 -3.47 19.73 24.95
CA ILE A 112 -4.57 20.52 24.37
C ILE A 112 -4.27 22.00 24.61
N ASN A 113 -4.18 22.77 23.52
CA ASN A 113 -4.05 24.21 23.61
C ASN A 113 -5.34 24.82 24.19
N ALA A 114 -5.22 25.62 25.26
CA ALA A 114 -6.36 26.28 25.90
C ALA A 114 -7.16 27.18 24.92
N ASN A 115 -6.47 27.75 23.92
CA ASN A 115 -7.05 28.61 22.90
C ASN A 115 -7.57 27.83 21.66
N ALA A 116 -7.52 26.50 21.68
CA ALA A 116 -8.06 25.70 20.58
C ALA A 116 -9.58 25.90 20.43
N PRO A 117 -10.12 25.82 19.20
CA PRO A 117 -11.56 25.86 18.97
C PRO A 117 -12.30 24.77 19.77
N GLU A 118 -13.49 25.09 20.28
CA GLU A 118 -14.25 24.16 21.14
C GLU A 118 -14.59 22.85 20.42
N ALA A 119 -14.92 22.93 19.13
CA ALA A 119 -15.16 21.75 18.30
C ALA A 119 -13.95 20.80 18.24
N LEU A 120 -12.72 21.32 18.30
CA LEU A 120 -11.51 20.49 18.32
C LEU A 120 -11.34 19.83 19.68
N LYS A 121 -11.53 20.58 20.76
CA LYS A 121 -11.48 20.03 22.13
C LYS A 121 -12.49 18.91 22.33
N HIS A 122 -13.73 19.13 21.89
CA HIS A 122 -14.79 18.12 21.93
C HIS A 122 -14.41 16.85 21.14
N ALA A 123 -13.91 17.01 19.90
CA ALA A 123 -13.48 15.88 19.08
C ALA A 123 -12.33 15.08 19.72
N LEU A 124 -11.34 15.77 20.30
CA LEU A 124 -10.22 15.13 21.00
C LEU A 124 -10.69 14.38 22.24
N ALA A 125 -11.55 14.98 23.06
CA ALA A 125 -12.09 14.36 24.27
C ALA A 125 -12.92 13.11 23.93
N HIS A 126 -13.81 13.21 22.95
CA HIS A 126 -14.66 12.09 22.52
C HIS A 126 -13.85 10.94 21.92
N LYS A 127 -12.75 11.23 21.20
CA LYS A 127 -11.91 10.22 20.56
C LYS A 127 -10.79 9.69 21.46
N ALA A 128 -10.53 10.28 22.63
CA ALA A 128 -9.45 9.89 23.54
C ALA A 128 -9.42 8.40 23.95
N PRO A 129 -10.56 7.70 24.13
CA PRO A 129 -10.55 6.26 24.40
C PRO A 129 -9.89 5.44 23.28
N TYR A 130 -9.94 5.92 22.03
CA TYR A 130 -9.33 5.29 20.87
C TYR A 130 -7.97 5.92 20.49
N LEU A 131 -7.90 7.25 20.42
CA LEU A 131 -6.72 8.03 20.07
C LEU A 131 -5.93 8.41 21.32
N ASN A 132 -5.19 7.45 21.86
CA ASN A 132 -4.18 7.67 22.89
C ASN A 132 -2.92 6.87 22.54
N VAL A 133 -1.76 7.33 23.01
CA VAL A 133 -0.45 6.79 22.60
C VAL A 133 -0.31 5.29 22.92
N PRO A 134 -0.61 4.80 24.14
CA PRO A 134 -0.49 3.37 24.44
C PRO A 134 -1.35 2.49 23.55
N PHE A 135 -2.62 2.88 23.34
CA PHE A 135 -3.54 2.07 22.55
C PHE A 135 -3.23 2.15 21.04
N PHE A 136 -2.80 3.31 20.52
CA PHE A 136 -2.30 3.47 19.16
C PHE A 136 -1.10 2.55 18.88
N LEU A 137 -0.11 2.52 19.77
CA LEU A 137 1.07 1.66 19.61
C LEU A 137 0.72 0.18 19.76
N GLY A 138 -0.17 -0.18 20.68
CA GLY A 138 -0.67 -1.54 20.83
C GLY A 138 -1.40 -2.04 19.58
N ARG A 139 -2.24 -1.19 18.97
CA ARG A 139 -2.90 -1.48 17.69
C ARG A 139 -1.91 -1.62 16.54
N ALA A 140 -0.94 -0.71 16.42
CA ALA A 140 0.11 -0.81 15.40
C ALA A 140 0.89 -2.13 15.52
N ALA A 141 1.27 -2.52 16.74
CA ALA A 141 1.92 -3.81 17.00
C ALA A 141 1.04 -5.00 16.58
N PHE A 142 -0.25 -4.96 16.89
CA PHE A 142 -1.21 -5.98 16.45
C PHE A 142 -1.31 -6.07 14.93
N TYR A 143 -1.37 -4.93 14.22
CA TYR A 143 -1.42 -4.91 12.75
C TYR A 143 -0.21 -5.59 12.14
N PHE A 144 0.99 -5.21 12.58
CA PHE A 144 2.22 -5.84 12.10
C PHE A 144 2.30 -7.32 12.45
N ALA A 145 1.91 -7.72 13.66
CA ALA A 145 1.87 -9.13 14.02
C ALA A 145 0.95 -9.91 13.07
N ALA A 146 -0.25 -9.41 12.81
CA ALA A 146 -1.19 -10.03 11.89
C ALA A 146 -0.61 -10.14 10.47
N TRP A 147 -0.05 -9.06 9.91
CA TRP A 147 0.47 -9.04 8.55
C TRP A 147 1.73 -9.89 8.39
N ILE A 148 2.66 -9.85 9.36
CA ILE A 148 3.87 -10.67 9.37
C ILE A 148 3.52 -12.15 9.47
N LEU A 149 2.59 -12.53 10.36
CA LEU A 149 2.17 -13.92 10.51
C LEU A 149 1.50 -14.44 9.23
N MET A 150 0.57 -13.66 8.66
CA MET A 150 -0.07 -14.03 7.38
C MET A 150 0.98 -14.19 6.27
N ALA A 151 1.86 -13.21 6.10
CA ALA A 151 2.93 -13.28 5.10
C ALA A 151 3.85 -14.49 5.34
N TYR A 152 4.26 -14.74 6.58
CA TYR A 152 5.12 -15.87 6.93
C TYR A 152 4.50 -17.21 6.55
N PHE A 153 3.25 -17.48 6.93
CA PHE A 153 2.59 -18.74 6.62
C PHE A 153 2.31 -18.91 5.13
N LEU A 154 1.86 -17.86 4.43
CA LEU A 154 1.67 -17.89 2.98
C LEU A 154 2.97 -18.23 2.24
N ASN A 155 4.07 -17.56 2.60
CA ASN A 155 5.38 -17.81 1.99
C ASN A 155 5.92 -19.21 2.35
N LYS A 156 5.79 -19.63 3.61
CA LYS A 156 6.24 -20.94 4.09
C LYS A 156 5.56 -22.08 3.34
N TRP A 157 4.23 -22.05 3.27
CA TRP A 157 3.46 -23.10 2.59
C TRP A 157 3.61 -23.03 1.07
N SER A 158 3.75 -21.84 0.50
CA SER A 158 4.03 -21.70 -0.93
C SER A 158 5.39 -22.30 -1.33
N LEU A 159 6.40 -22.22 -0.47
CA LEU A 159 7.69 -22.90 -0.66
C LEU A 159 7.56 -24.43 -0.49
N GLU A 160 6.77 -24.87 0.49
CA GLU A 160 6.47 -26.30 0.70
C GLU A 160 5.74 -26.91 -0.52
N GLN A 161 4.88 -26.11 -1.17
CA GLN A 161 4.17 -26.49 -2.39
C GLN A 161 5.15 -26.80 -3.54
N ASP A 162 6.22 -26.03 -3.69
CA ASP A 162 7.23 -26.25 -4.73
C ASP A 162 8.01 -27.55 -4.51
N ARG A 163 8.33 -27.85 -3.25
CA ARG A 163 9.12 -29.05 -2.88
C ARG A 163 8.32 -30.34 -3.04
N THR A 164 7.06 -30.31 -2.62
CA THR A 164 6.27 -31.53 -2.46
C THR A 164 5.28 -31.73 -3.62
N LYS A 165 4.83 -30.66 -4.30
CA LYS A 165 3.72 -30.67 -5.27
C LYS A 165 2.41 -31.26 -4.72
N HIS A 166 2.24 -31.31 -3.40
CA HIS A 166 1.10 -31.93 -2.72
C HIS A 166 -0.16 -31.03 -2.76
N ARG A 167 -1.29 -31.57 -3.24
CA ARG A 167 -2.59 -30.84 -3.33
C ARG A 167 -3.11 -30.25 -2.02
N PRO A 168 -2.98 -30.89 -0.84
CA PRO A 168 -3.48 -30.33 0.43
C PRO A 168 -2.92 -28.96 0.81
N ILE A 169 -1.75 -28.57 0.28
CA ILE A 169 -1.13 -27.27 0.56
C ILE A 169 -1.91 -26.13 -0.10
N THR A 170 -2.46 -26.34 -1.29
CA THR A 170 -3.33 -25.35 -1.96
C THR A 170 -4.55 -25.02 -1.09
N THR A 171 -5.15 -26.04 -0.48
CA THR A 171 -6.29 -25.87 0.44
C THR A 171 -5.90 -25.09 1.69
N LYS A 172 -4.69 -25.31 2.24
CA LYS A 172 -4.18 -24.50 3.38
C LYS A 172 -4.00 -23.03 3.00
N LEU A 173 -3.42 -22.75 1.84
CA LEU A 173 -3.23 -21.38 1.33
C LEU A 173 -4.58 -20.69 1.14
N GLN A 174 -5.58 -21.37 0.58
CA GLN A 174 -6.95 -20.86 0.44
C GLN A 174 -7.62 -20.64 1.80
N GLY A 175 -7.51 -21.61 2.71
CA GLY A 175 -8.08 -21.55 4.06
C GLY A 175 -7.51 -20.44 4.92
N LEU A 176 -6.26 -20.02 4.70
CA LEU A 176 -5.68 -18.82 5.32
C LEU A 176 -6.08 -17.54 4.58
N SER A 177 -6.10 -17.56 3.24
CA SER A 177 -6.35 -16.37 2.42
C SER A 177 -7.77 -15.81 2.58
N ALA A 178 -8.79 -16.67 2.71
CA ALA A 178 -10.18 -16.22 2.84
C ALA A 178 -10.44 -15.42 4.13
N PRO A 179 -10.20 -15.95 5.35
CA PRO A 179 -10.28 -15.15 6.57
C PRO A 179 -9.19 -14.09 6.65
N GLY A 180 -8.03 -14.32 6.00
CA GLY A 180 -6.93 -13.35 5.92
C GLY A 180 -7.32 -12.06 5.20
N LEU A 181 -8.12 -12.13 4.12
CA LEU A 181 -8.66 -10.94 3.45
C LEU A 181 -9.62 -10.14 4.32
N VAL A 182 -10.43 -10.80 5.14
CA VAL A 182 -11.30 -10.13 6.12
C VAL A 182 -10.46 -9.42 7.18
N LEU A 183 -9.48 -10.12 7.75
CA LEU A 183 -8.56 -9.54 8.73
C LEU A 183 -7.75 -8.39 8.14
N TYR A 184 -7.28 -8.52 6.90
CA TYR A 184 -6.63 -7.46 6.14
C TYR A 184 -7.55 -6.24 6.00
N GLY A 185 -8.79 -6.42 5.56
CA GLY A 185 -9.73 -5.32 5.39
C GLY A 185 -9.98 -4.55 6.69
N LEU A 186 -10.15 -5.26 7.80
CA LEU A 186 -10.33 -4.66 9.13
C LEU A 186 -9.07 -3.94 9.59
N THR A 187 -7.91 -4.60 9.56
CA THR A 187 -6.64 -4.04 10.04
C THR A 187 -6.20 -2.84 9.21
N VAL A 188 -6.34 -2.87 7.88
CA VAL A 188 -6.02 -1.71 7.02
C VAL A 188 -7.00 -0.57 7.22
N THR A 189 -8.29 -0.85 7.48
CA THR A 189 -9.25 0.19 7.82
C THR A 189 -8.83 0.93 9.09
N PHE A 190 -8.53 0.20 10.17
CA PHE A 190 -8.10 0.84 11.41
C PHE A 190 -6.71 1.48 11.29
N ALA A 191 -5.76 0.86 10.58
CA ALA A 191 -4.46 1.48 10.32
C ALA A 191 -4.59 2.79 9.50
N SER A 192 -5.55 2.86 8.56
CA SER A 192 -5.84 4.08 7.81
C SER A 192 -6.45 5.17 8.71
N ILE A 193 -7.28 4.78 9.67
CA ILE A 193 -7.80 5.72 10.67
C ILE A 193 -6.63 6.24 11.53
N ASP A 194 -5.84 5.34 12.08
CA ASP A 194 -4.73 5.64 12.97
C ASP A 194 -3.65 6.50 12.31
N TRP A 195 -3.17 6.09 11.13
CA TRP A 195 -1.97 6.69 10.53
C TRP A 195 -2.26 7.90 9.65
N LEU A 196 -3.48 8.02 9.12
CA LEU A 196 -3.81 9.03 8.12
C LEU A 196 -5.01 9.89 8.54
N MET A 197 -6.17 9.29 8.83
CA MET A 197 -7.36 10.07 9.17
C MET A 197 -7.18 10.86 10.48
N SER A 198 -6.48 10.27 11.46
CA SER A 198 -6.26 10.90 12.76
C SER A 198 -5.36 12.14 12.72
N LEU A 199 -4.69 12.41 11.57
CA LEU A 199 -4.02 13.70 11.34
C LEU A 199 -5.00 14.87 11.44
N GLU A 200 -6.28 14.64 11.12
CA GLU A 200 -7.36 15.61 11.32
C GLU A 200 -8.45 15.04 12.23
N PRO A 201 -8.33 15.14 13.56
CA PRO A 201 -9.24 14.50 14.51
C PRO A 201 -10.69 14.98 14.44
N GLN A 202 -10.98 16.14 13.83
CA GLN A 202 -12.35 16.63 13.64
C GLN A 202 -13.03 15.98 12.43
N TRP A 203 -12.24 15.52 11.46
CA TRP A 203 -12.75 14.93 10.24
C TRP A 203 -12.92 13.41 10.39
N PHE A 204 -13.87 12.84 9.67
CA PHE A 204 -14.06 11.40 9.57
C PHE A 204 -14.73 11.03 8.24
N SER A 205 -14.49 9.82 7.76
CA SER A 205 -15.15 9.30 6.57
C SER A 205 -15.10 7.77 6.57
N THR A 206 -16.26 7.14 6.47
CA THR A 206 -16.40 5.67 6.54
C THR A 206 -15.72 4.97 5.36
N ILE A 207 -15.77 5.56 4.16
CA ILE A 207 -15.17 4.98 2.94
C ILE A 207 -13.64 5.12 2.89
N TYR A 208 -13.03 5.91 3.78
CA TYR A 208 -11.61 6.25 3.70
C TYR A 208 -10.69 5.02 3.76
N GLY A 209 -10.98 4.04 4.63
CA GLY A 209 -10.21 2.80 4.69
C GLY A 209 -10.27 2.01 3.37
N ILE A 210 -11.43 1.98 2.73
CA ILE A 210 -11.64 1.35 1.41
C ILE A 210 -10.90 2.11 0.31
N LEU A 211 -10.91 3.45 0.36
CA LEU A 211 -10.13 4.28 -0.56
C LEU A 211 -8.64 3.96 -0.46
N VAL A 212 -8.10 3.87 0.77
CA VAL A 212 -6.71 3.47 1.00
C VAL A 212 -6.45 2.07 0.44
N MET A 213 -7.31 1.08 0.72
CA MET A 213 -7.18 -0.28 0.14
C MET A 213 -7.19 -0.28 -1.39
N GLY A 214 -8.07 0.50 -2.03
CA GLY A 214 -8.10 0.64 -3.48
C GLY A 214 -6.80 1.24 -4.05
N GLY A 215 -6.26 2.27 -3.38
CA GLY A 215 -4.97 2.86 -3.73
C GLY A 215 -3.78 1.91 -3.54
N GLN A 216 -3.80 1.10 -2.48
CA GLN A 216 -2.81 0.06 -2.23
C GLN A 216 -2.85 -1.02 -3.32
N GLY A 217 -4.03 -1.50 -3.70
CA GLY A 217 -4.20 -2.47 -4.78
C GLY A 217 -3.69 -1.95 -6.12
N LEU A 218 -4.02 -0.71 -6.48
CA LEU A 218 -3.54 -0.06 -7.70
C LEU A 218 -2.01 0.10 -7.69
N SER A 219 -1.45 0.62 -6.60
CA SER A 219 -0.01 0.83 -6.46
C SER A 219 0.76 -0.48 -6.49
N ALA A 220 0.26 -1.52 -5.81
CA ALA A 220 0.83 -2.85 -5.83
C ALA A 220 0.80 -3.48 -7.24
N MET A 221 -0.31 -3.34 -7.97
CA MET A 221 -0.42 -3.85 -9.33
C MET A 221 0.58 -3.15 -10.27
N ALA A 222 0.64 -1.82 -10.24
CA ALA A 222 1.58 -1.04 -11.04
C ALA A 222 3.03 -1.40 -10.71
N PHE A 223 3.38 -1.46 -9.42
CA PHE A 223 4.71 -1.85 -8.97
C PHE A 223 5.11 -3.26 -9.42
N ILE A 224 4.21 -4.24 -9.25
CA ILE A 224 4.49 -5.64 -9.63
C ILE A 224 4.57 -5.81 -11.14
N ILE A 225 3.78 -5.08 -11.92
CA ILE A 225 3.93 -5.04 -13.38
C ILE A 225 5.31 -4.50 -13.74
N ALA A 226 5.73 -3.37 -13.15
CA ALA A 226 7.05 -2.79 -13.44
C ALA A 226 8.20 -3.73 -13.08
N VAL A 227 8.14 -4.38 -11.91
CA VAL A 227 9.13 -5.39 -11.49
C VAL A 227 9.09 -6.61 -12.40
N ALA A 228 7.92 -7.12 -12.75
CA ALA A 228 7.78 -8.25 -13.67
C ALA A 228 8.41 -7.94 -15.02
N VAL A 229 8.12 -6.77 -15.59
CA VAL A 229 8.70 -6.31 -16.86
C VAL A 229 10.21 -6.15 -16.77
N LEU A 230 10.74 -5.59 -15.68
CA LEU A 230 12.19 -5.51 -15.45
C LEU A 230 12.83 -6.91 -15.47
N LEU A 231 12.17 -7.88 -14.85
CA LEU A 231 12.66 -9.25 -14.70
C LEU A 231 12.41 -10.14 -15.93
N THR A 232 11.53 -9.75 -16.87
CA THR A 232 11.40 -10.47 -18.16
C THR A 232 12.68 -10.50 -18.99
N ARG A 233 13.68 -9.68 -18.64
CA ARG A 233 15.00 -9.67 -19.27
C ARG A 233 15.89 -10.84 -18.82
N TYR A 234 15.49 -11.57 -17.78
CA TYR A 234 16.29 -12.62 -17.14
C TYR A 234 15.50 -13.93 -17.02
N LYS A 235 16.22 -15.06 -17.07
CA LYS A 235 15.63 -16.38 -16.81
C LYS A 235 15.32 -16.55 -15.32
N PRO A 236 14.28 -17.32 -14.95
CA PRO A 236 13.37 -18.05 -15.86
C PRO A 236 12.19 -17.20 -16.38
N LEU A 237 12.01 -15.97 -15.88
CA LEU A 237 10.80 -15.19 -16.14
C LEU A 237 10.63 -14.80 -17.62
N SER A 238 11.75 -14.61 -18.33
CA SER A 238 11.80 -14.41 -19.79
C SER A 238 11.07 -15.49 -20.58
N ASP A 239 11.09 -16.73 -20.10
CA ASP A 239 10.59 -17.90 -20.82
C ASP A 239 9.12 -18.22 -20.43
N VAL A 240 8.65 -17.65 -19.32
CA VAL A 240 7.33 -17.96 -18.73
C VAL A 240 6.30 -16.86 -19.04
N ILE A 241 6.70 -15.59 -19.06
CA ILE A 241 5.78 -14.48 -19.30
C ILE A 241 5.41 -14.42 -20.79
N LYS A 242 4.11 -14.51 -21.06
CA LYS A 242 3.51 -14.42 -22.39
C LYS A 242 2.74 -13.10 -22.53
N PRO A 243 2.52 -12.59 -23.76
CA PRO A 243 1.69 -11.41 -23.99
C PRO A 243 0.26 -11.51 -23.43
N SER A 244 -0.28 -12.74 -23.31
CA SER A 244 -1.57 -12.98 -22.66
C SER A 244 -1.54 -12.65 -21.17
N HIS A 245 -0.45 -12.99 -20.46
CA HIS A 245 -0.31 -12.66 -19.04
C HIS A 245 -0.24 -11.15 -18.84
N MET A 246 0.53 -10.44 -19.69
CA MET A 246 0.61 -8.97 -19.63
C MET A 246 -0.76 -8.32 -19.88
N HIS A 247 -1.53 -8.86 -20.83
CA HIS A 247 -2.88 -8.40 -21.08
C HIS A 247 -3.80 -8.55 -19.86
N ASP A 248 -3.72 -9.69 -19.17
CA ASP A 248 -4.52 -9.94 -17.97
C ASP A 248 -4.10 -9.02 -16.82
N LEU A 249 -2.79 -8.82 -16.59
CA LEU A 249 -2.31 -7.86 -15.60
C LEU A 249 -2.74 -6.42 -15.93
N GLY A 250 -2.67 -6.02 -17.21
CA GLY A 250 -3.14 -4.71 -17.66
C GLY A 250 -4.67 -4.53 -17.49
N LYS A 251 -5.47 -5.59 -17.65
CA LYS A 251 -6.90 -5.56 -17.33
C LYS A 251 -7.15 -5.41 -15.84
N LEU A 252 -6.39 -6.11 -15.00
CA LEU A 252 -6.50 -5.98 -13.54
C LEU A 252 -6.06 -4.58 -13.08
N MET A 253 -4.99 -4.03 -13.66
CA MET A 253 -4.56 -2.66 -13.39
C MET A 253 -5.65 -1.65 -13.76
N LEU A 254 -6.30 -1.82 -14.92
CA LEU A 254 -7.44 -0.99 -15.29
C LEU A 254 -8.61 -1.14 -14.31
N ALA A 255 -8.90 -2.36 -13.85
CA ALA A 255 -9.96 -2.60 -12.88
C ALA A 255 -9.66 -1.91 -11.53
N PHE A 256 -8.44 -2.04 -11.01
CA PHE A 256 -8.01 -1.33 -9.80
C PHE A 256 -8.02 0.20 -9.98
N LEU A 257 -7.64 0.69 -11.17
CA LEU A 257 -7.69 2.10 -11.49
C LEU A 257 -9.12 2.63 -11.45
N MET A 258 -10.05 1.93 -12.10
CA MET A 258 -11.47 2.29 -12.08
C MET A 258 -12.05 2.20 -10.67
N LEU A 259 -11.67 1.20 -9.88
CA LEU A 259 -12.11 1.04 -8.50
C LEU A 259 -11.62 2.19 -7.61
N TRP A 260 -10.35 2.57 -7.74
CA TRP A 260 -9.77 3.71 -7.03
C TRP A 260 -10.47 5.02 -7.41
N ALA A 261 -10.72 5.24 -8.70
CA ALA A 261 -11.41 6.42 -9.18
C ALA A 261 -12.86 6.47 -8.67
N TYR A 262 -13.56 5.34 -8.70
CA TYR A 262 -14.91 5.21 -8.15
C TYR A 262 -14.96 5.59 -6.66
N PHE A 263 -14.10 5.03 -5.81
CA PHE A 263 -14.11 5.36 -4.38
C PHE A 263 -13.70 6.82 -4.11
N SER A 264 -12.68 7.31 -4.81
CA SER A 264 -12.18 8.67 -4.65
C SER A 264 -13.24 9.69 -5.06
N PHE A 265 -13.90 9.47 -6.19
CA PHE A 265 -14.98 10.31 -6.67
C PHE A 265 -16.24 10.18 -5.81
N SER A 266 -16.58 8.98 -5.34
CA SER A 266 -17.75 8.78 -4.48
C SER A 266 -17.62 9.51 -3.15
N GLN A 267 -16.43 9.47 -2.52
CA GLN A 267 -16.17 10.24 -1.31
C GLN A 267 -16.34 11.74 -1.58
N PHE A 268 -15.78 12.23 -2.69
CA PHE A 268 -15.90 13.62 -3.07
C PHE A 268 -17.36 14.02 -3.30
N LEU A 269 -18.10 13.26 -4.11
CA LEU A 269 -19.49 13.53 -4.45
C LEU A 269 -20.39 13.56 -3.22
N ILE A 270 -20.25 12.61 -2.30
CA ILE A 270 -21.06 12.54 -1.08
C ILE A 270 -20.78 13.74 -0.17
N ILE A 271 -19.50 14.02 0.14
CA ILE A 271 -19.14 15.14 1.03
C ILE A 271 -19.50 16.48 0.38
N TRP A 272 -19.25 16.63 -0.92
CA TRP A 272 -19.57 17.85 -1.65
C TRP A 272 -21.08 18.10 -1.73
N SER A 273 -21.87 17.05 -2.01
CA SER A 273 -23.32 17.16 -2.09
C SER A 273 -23.96 17.37 -0.72
N GLY A 274 -23.41 16.77 0.34
CA GLY A 274 -23.90 16.95 1.71
C GLY A 274 -23.52 18.31 2.30
N ASN A 275 -22.34 18.84 1.92
CA ASN A 275 -21.82 20.15 2.32
C ASN A 275 -21.91 20.42 3.84
N LEU A 276 -21.70 19.40 4.66
CA LEU A 276 -21.74 19.52 6.12
C LEU A 276 -20.51 20.28 6.62
N PRO A 277 -20.65 21.26 7.54
CA PRO A 277 -19.55 22.08 8.05
C PRO A 277 -18.38 21.27 8.63
N GLU A 278 -18.64 20.09 9.17
CA GLU A 278 -17.66 19.20 9.78
C GLU A 278 -16.82 18.43 8.75
N GLU A 279 -17.38 18.17 7.56
CA GLU A 279 -16.79 17.29 6.55
C GLU A 279 -16.20 18.06 5.35
N ILE A 280 -16.89 19.11 4.90
CA ILE A 280 -16.51 19.87 3.72
C ILE A 280 -15.13 20.55 3.80
N PRO A 281 -14.60 21.00 4.97
CA PRO A 281 -13.32 21.69 5.02
C PRO A 281 -12.16 20.87 4.46
N TRP A 282 -12.27 19.54 4.49
CA TRP A 282 -11.29 18.63 3.89
C TRP A 282 -11.10 18.88 2.38
N TYR A 283 -12.19 19.08 1.64
CA TYR A 283 -12.16 19.37 0.21
C TYR A 283 -11.97 20.86 -0.10
N VAL A 284 -12.57 21.78 0.67
CA VAL A 284 -12.40 23.22 0.44
C VAL A 284 -10.91 23.60 0.48
N ARG A 285 -10.18 23.16 1.52
CA ARG A 285 -8.74 23.43 1.63
C ARG A 285 -7.95 22.88 0.45
N ARG A 286 -8.39 21.77 -0.15
CA ARG A 286 -7.70 21.10 -1.28
C ARG A 286 -8.07 21.69 -2.64
N LEU A 287 -9.22 22.35 -2.77
CA LEU A 287 -9.67 22.96 -4.01
C LEU A 287 -9.35 24.46 -4.10
N GLN A 288 -9.25 25.16 -2.97
CA GLN A 288 -9.05 26.61 -2.94
C GLN A 288 -7.59 27.03 -2.69
N SER A 289 -6.70 26.09 -2.37
CA SER A 289 -5.26 26.36 -2.19
C SER A 289 -4.44 25.86 -3.39
N SER A 290 -3.11 25.91 -3.29
CA SER A 290 -2.18 25.33 -4.27
C SER A 290 -2.40 23.83 -4.49
N TRP A 291 -3.02 23.13 -3.53
CA TRP A 291 -3.41 21.72 -3.65
C TRP A 291 -4.36 21.43 -4.82
N LYS A 292 -5.04 22.44 -5.38
CA LYS A 292 -5.89 22.26 -6.57
C LYS A 292 -5.12 21.70 -7.76
N TRP A 293 -3.84 22.05 -7.90
CA TRP A 293 -2.98 21.55 -8.97
C TRP A 293 -2.63 20.08 -8.77
N VAL A 294 -2.44 19.66 -7.51
CA VAL A 294 -2.29 18.24 -7.16
C VAL A 294 -3.59 17.49 -7.47
N GLY A 295 -4.75 18.06 -7.09
CA GLY A 295 -6.05 17.49 -7.43
C GLY A 295 -6.26 17.30 -8.94
N LEU A 296 -5.92 18.32 -9.74
CA LEU A 296 -5.98 18.24 -11.20
C LEU A 296 -5.01 17.19 -11.75
N ALA A 297 -3.78 17.12 -11.22
CA ALA A 297 -2.81 16.10 -11.60
C ALA A 297 -3.30 14.69 -11.28
N LEU A 298 -3.99 14.47 -10.15
CA LEU A 298 -4.62 13.18 -9.84
C LEU A 298 -5.70 12.82 -10.87
N VAL A 299 -6.57 13.77 -11.23
CA VAL A 299 -7.62 13.53 -12.24
C VAL A 299 -7.01 13.19 -13.60
N VAL A 300 -5.99 13.94 -14.04
CA VAL A 300 -5.40 13.79 -15.38
C VAL A 300 -4.40 12.64 -15.43
N LEU A 301 -3.37 12.66 -14.58
CA LEU A 301 -2.22 11.77 -14.64
C LEU A 301 -2.46 10.44 -13.94
N GLN A 302 -3.25 10.41 -12.86
CA GLN A 302 -3.56 9.15 -12.18
C GLN A 302 -4.77 8.45 -12.79
N PHE A 303 -5.81 9.18 -13.20
CA PHE A 303 -7.03 8.59 -13.78
C PHE A 303 -7.13 8.69 -15.30
N ALA A 304 -7.38 9.88 -15.85
CA ALA A 304 -7.83 10.02 -17.24
C ALA A 304 -6.82 9.47 -18.26
N LEU A 305 -5.53 9.80 -18.11
CA LEU A 305 -4.49 9.34 -19.02
C LEU A 305 -4.28 7.82 -18.93
N PRO A 306 -4.01 7.22 -17.74
CA PRO A 306 -3.89 5.77 -17.64
C PRO A 306 -5.16 5.02 -18.06
N PHE A 307 -6.34 5.56 -17.78
CA PHE A 307 -7.61 4.98 -18.19
C PHE A 307 -7.68 4.84 -19.72
N VAL A 308 -7.46 5.92 -20.45
CA VAL A 308 -7.49 5.91 -21.93
C VAL A 308 -6.41 5.01 -22.49
N MET A 309 -5.18 5.06 -21.97
CA MET A 309 -4.07 4.21 -22.42
C MET A 309 -4.40 2.72 -22.21
N LEU A 310 -4.97 2.36 -21.06
CA LEU A 310 -5.34 0.99 -20.75
C LEU A 310 -6.56 0.51 -21.55
N LEU A 311 -7.38 1.36 -22.18
CA LEU A 311 -8.43 0.83 -23.08
C LEU A 311 -7.84 0.09 -24.28
N SER A 312 -6.62 0.43 -24.70
CA SER A 312 -5.94 -0.25 -25.81
C SER A 312 -5.52 -1.68 -25.46
N ARG A 313 -6.00 -2.64 -26.24
CA ARG A 313 -5.60 -4.05 -26.15
C ARG A 313 -4.11 -4.25 -26.44
N ASP A 314 -3.60 -3.56 -27.46
CA ASP A 314 -2.21 -3.74 -27.92
C ASP A 314 -1.23 -3.19 -26.90
N LEU A 315 -1.58 -2.05 -26.26
CA LEU A 315 -0.80 -1.49 -25.18
C LEU A 315 -0.67 -2.47 -24.01
N LYS A 316 -1.79 -3.07 -23.59
CA LYS A 316 -1.82 -4.03 -22.48
C LYS A 316 -1.05 -5.32 -22.78
N ARG A 317 -0.94 -5.74 -24.05
CA ARG A 317 -0.20 -6.95 -24.44
C ARG A 317 1.31 -6.74 -24.50
N ASN A 318 1.77 -5.50 -24.62
CA ASN A 318 3.17 -5.18 -24.78
C ASN A 318 3.77 -4.68 -23.44
N ALA A 319 4.68 -5.47 -22.90
CA ALA A 319 5.37 -5.20 -21.63
C ALA A 319 6.04 -3.81 -21.58
N ARG A 320 6.62 -3.34 -22.70
CA ARG A 320 7.33 -2.06 -22.76
C ARG A 320 6.38 -0.87 -22.71
N THR A 321 5.20 -0.98 -23.29
CA THR A 321 4.20 0.09 -23.24
C THR A 321 3.41 0.05 -21.96
N LEU A 322 3.12 -1.15 -21.44
CA LEU A 322 2.38 -1.32 -20.20
C LEU A 322 3.15 -0.79 -18.98
N VAL A 323 4.48 -0.94 -18.92
CA VAL A 323 5.29 -0.42 -17.79
C VAL A 323 5.37 1.11 -17.75
N VAL A 324 5.08 1.79 -18.86
CA VAL A 324 5.07 3.26 -18.93
C VAL A 324 3.77 3.83 -18.35
N VAL A 325 2.71 3.03 -18.34
CA VAL A 325 1.38 3.39 -17.81
C VAL A 325 1.32 3.13 -16.31
#